data_AF-A0A962ZSJ1-F1
#
_entry.id   AF-A0A962ZSJ1-F1
#
_cell.length_a   1.000
_cell.length_b   1.000
_cell.length_c   1.000
_cell.angle_alpha   90.00
_cell.angle_beta   90.00
_cell.angle_gamma   90.00
#
_symmetry.space_group_name_H-M   'P 1'
#
loop_
_entity.id
_entity.type
_entity.pdbx_description
1 polymer ?
#
loop_
_entity_poly.entity_id
_entity_poly.type
_entity_poly.pdbx_seq_one_letter_code
_entity_poly.pdbx_strand_id
1 'polypeptide(L)'
;MNSTEMRVRLGAVLIALLLLSTSVFAGETANEKEPAAIPEPRSFVSEHRGTFNGVTLRYTATAGETYLRDEEGKPKASIFSFAYLRTDTNG
;
A
#
# COMPACT_ATOMS: atom_id res chain seq x y z
N MET A 1 69.36 -0.87 1.02
CA MET A 1 68.01 -1.36 1.35
C MET A 1 68.07 -2.88 1.29
N ASN A 2 67.99 -3.56 2.44
CA ASN A 2 68.22 -5.01 2.51
C ASN A 2 67.02 -5.77 1.92
N SER A 3 67.27 -6.87 1.22
CA SER A 3 66.24 -7.68 0.54
C SER A 3 65.14 -8.17 1.49
N THR A 4 65.46 -8.35 2.77
CA THR A 4 64.53 -8.70 3.84
C THR A 4 63.49 -7.59 4.10
N GLU A 5 63.90 -6.32 4.13
CA GLU A 5 62.98 -5.20 4.35
C GLU A 5 62.06 -4.95 3.15
N MET A 6 62.56 -5.21 1.95
CA MET A 6 61.77 -5.10 0.71
C MET A 6 60.64 -6.14 0.66
N ARG A 7 60.88 -7.36 1.17
CA ARG A 7 59.86 -8.42 1.22
C ARG A 7 58.78 -8.14 2.27
N VAL A 8 59.16 -7.61 3.43
CA VAL A 8 58.20 -7.24 4.50
C VAL A 8 57.31 -6.07 4.07
N ARG A 9 57.88 -5.05 3.42
CA ARG A 9 57.11 -3.91 2.88
C ARG A 9 56.18 -4.33 1.73
N LEU A 10 56.63 -5.23 0.85
CA LEU A 10 55.81 -5.75 -0.24
C LEU A 10 54.64 -6.59 0.28
N GLY A 11 54.85 -7.39 1.33
CA GLY A 11 53.78 -8.14 2.00
C GLY A 11 52.76 -7.25 2.72
N ALA A 12 53.23 -6.20 3.41
CA ALA A 12 52.35 -5.24 4.08
C ALA A 12 51.48 -4.44 3.09
N VAL A 13 52.03 -4.07 1.93
CA VAL A 13 51.28 -3.41 0.85
C VAL A 13 50.23 -4.35 0.24
N LEU A 14 50.55 -5.64 0.08
CA LEU A 14 49.58 -6.62 -0.42
C LEU A 14 48.40 -6.83 0.53
N ILE A 15 48.65 -6.86 1.84
CA ILE A 15 47.60 -7.00 2.87
C ILE A 15 46.74 -5.73 2.95
N ALA A 16 47.35 -4.55 2.84
CA ALA A 16 46.62 -3.28 2.80
C ALA A 16 45.72 -3.17 1.55
N LEU A 17 46.18 -3.65 0.39
CA LEU A 17 45.39 -3.71 -0.85
C LEU A 17 44.22 -4.71 -0.77
N LEU A 18 44.35 -5.79 0.01
CA LEU A 18 43.29 -6.79 0.17
C LEU A 18 42.13 -6.28 1.04
N LEU A 19 42.40 -5.37 1.98
CA LEU A 19 41.41 -4.82 2.93
C LEU A 19 40.58 -3.66 2.35
N LEU A 20 40.91 -3.14 1.17
CA LEU A 20 40.17 -2.06 0.50
C LEU A 20 38.98 -2.56 -0.35
N SER A 21 38.82 -3.88 -0.51
CA SER A 21 37.84 -4.49 -1.44
C SER A 21 36.47 -4.80 -0.84
N THR A 22 36.23 -4.56 0.46
CA THR A 22 34.94 -4.88 1.11
C THR A 22 33.99 -3.67 1.16
N SER A 23 33.86 -2.93 0.06
CA SER A 23 32.87 -1.85 -0.06
C SER A 23 31.60 -2.35 -0.75
N VAL A 24 30.54 -2.47 0.06
CA VAL A 24 29.14 -2.20 -0.28
C VAL A 24 28.50 -3.08 -1.37
N PHE A 25 27.81 -4.12 -0.92
CA PHE A 25 26.53 -4.54 -1.53
C PHE A 25 25.50 -4.71 -0.43
N ALA A 26 24.90 -3.59 -0.01
CA ALA A 26 23.55 -3.60 0.54
C ALA A 26 22.61 -3.64 -0.66
N GLY A 27 22.43 -4.83 -1.23
CA GLY A 27 21.43 -5.08 -2.26
C GLY A 27 20.06 -5.07 -1.60
N GLU A 28 19.39 -3.92 -1.63
CA GLU A 28 17.98 -3.82 -1.38
C GLU A 28 17.29 -4.75 -2.37
N THR A 29 16.77 -5.88 -1.90
CA THR A 29 15.89 -6.73 -2.71
C THR A 29 14.59 -5.96 -2.88
N ALA A 30 14.55 -5.05 -3.85
CA ALA A 30 13.32 -4.53 -4.38
C ALA A 30 12.59 -5.71 -5.03
N ASN A 31 11.77 -6.39 -4.22
CA ASN A 31 10.73 -7.24 -4.73
C ASN A 31 9.72 -6.27 -5.37
N GLU A 32 9.95 -5.94 -6.65
CA GLU A 32 8.94 -5.34 -7.52
C GLU A 32 7.82 -6.37 -7.69
N LYS A 33 6.99 -6.47 -6.65
CA LYS A 33 5.73 -7.15 -6.73
C LYS A 33 4.86 -6.27 -7.61
N GLU A 34 4.54 -6.80 -8.79
CA GLU A 34 3.61 -6.18 -9.72
C GLU A 34 2.39 -5.66 -8.92
N PRO A 35 1.99 -4.38 -9.09
CA PRO A 35 0.90 -3.83 -8.31
C PRO A 35 -0.36 -4.67 -8.54
N ALA A 36 -0.91 -5.19 -7.45
CA ALA A 36 -2.15 -5.96 -7.51
C ALA A 36 -3.24 -5.12 -8.18
N ALA A 37 -4.03 -5.74 -9.05
CA ALA A 37 -5.15 -5.07 -9.69
C ALA A 37 -6.10 -4.50 -8.62
N ILE A 38 -6.43 -3.21 -8.76
CA ILE A 38 -7.43 -2.58 -7.89
C ILE A 38 -8.80 -3.18 -8.27
N PRO A 39 -9.55 -3.73 -7.30
CA PRO A 39 -10.86 -4.31 -7.59
C PRO A 39 -11.86 -3.21 -8.00
N GLU A 40 -13.00 -3.60 -8.57
CA GLU A 40 -14.10 -2.67 -8.83
C GLU A 40 -14.78 -2.24 -7.52
N PRO A 41 -15.36 -1.01 -7.46
CA PRO A 41 -16.12 -0.55 -6.31
C PRO A 41 -17.30 -1.48 -6.00
N ARG A 42 -17.51 -1.77 -4.72
CA ARG A 42 -18.62 -2.63 -4.28
C ARG A 42 -19.80 -1.81 -3.77
N SER A 43 -21.00 -2.35 -3.95
CA SER A 43 -22.22 -1.81 -3.36
C SER A 43 -23.13 -2.93 -2.85
N PHE A 44 -23.81 -2.68 -1.74
CA PHE A 44 -24.75 -3.58 -1.09
C PHE A 44 -26.03 -2.82 -0.77
N VAL A 45 -27.18 -3.39 -1.14
CA VAL A 45 -28.50 -2.80 -0.89
C VAL A 45 -29.34 -3.81 -0.12
N SER A 46 -30.02 -3.35 0.92
CA SER A 46 -30.88 -4.18 1.75
C SER A 46 -32.09 -3.41 2.24
N GLU A 47 -33.19 -4.11 2.48
CA GLU A 47 -34.43 -3.53 2.99
C GLU A 47 -34.64 -3.87 4.46
N HIS A 48 -35.13 -2.91 5.23
CA HIS A 48 -35.28 -3.01 6.68
C HIS A 48 -36.56 -2.36 7.16
N ARG A 49 -36.93 -2.70 8.39
CA ARG A 49 -37.98 -2.03 9.17
C ARG A 49 -37.43 -1.73 10.55
N GLY A 50 -37.59 -0.49 11.02
CA GLY A 50 -37.09 -0.07 12.33
C GLY A 50 -38.02 0.92 13.02
N THR A 51 -37.87 1.04 14.33
CA THR A 51 -38.58 2.03 15.15
C THR A 51 -37.59 3.06 15.66
N PHE A 52 -37.78 4.32 15.29
CA PHE A 52 -36.92 5.44 15.68
C PHE A 52 -37.77 6.54 16.29
N ASN A 53 -37.43 6.99 17.51
CA ASN A 53 -38.21 8.01 18.23
C ASN A 53 -39.72 7.71 18.29
N GLY A 54 -40.09 6.43 18.48
CA GLY A 54 -41.48 5.97 18.55
C GLY A 54 -42.18 5.79 17.19
N VAL A 55 -41.54 6.14 16.07
CA VAL A 55 -42.10 5.96 14.72
C VAL A 55 -41.52 4.71 14.08
N THR A 56 -42.39 3.77 13.71
CA THR A 56 -41.99 2.62 12.89
C THR A 56 -41.99 3.00 11.42
N LEU A 57 -40.88 2.77 10.72
CA LEU A 57 -40.77 3.02 9.28
C LEU A 57 -40.01 1.91 8.55
N ARG A 58 -40.28 1.78 7.25
CA ARG A 58 -39.50 0.96 6.32
C ARG A 58 -38.45 1.81 5.63
N TYR A 59 -37.26 1.23 5.43
CA TYR A 59 -36.17 1.92 4.78
C TYR A 59 -35.28 0.97 4.00
N THR A 60 -34.63 1.49 2.96
CA THR A 60 -33.54 0.83 2.25
C THR A 60 -32.22 1.35 2.80
N ALA A 61 -31.32 0.43 3.15
CA ALA A 61 -29.94 0.72 3.50
C ALA A 61 -29.03 0.37 2.31
N THR A 62 -28.33 1.38 1.80
CA THR A 62 -27.34 1.24 0.72
C THR A 62 -25.96 1.52 1.28
N ALA A 63 -25.06 0.55 1.19
CA ALA A 63 -23.65 0.69 1.51
C ALA A 63 -22.85 0.64 0.21
N GLY A 64 -21.87 1.51 0.01
CA GLY A 64 -21.09 1.48 -1.24
C GLY A 64 -19.80 2.27 -1.23
N GLU A 65 -18.91 1.85 -2.12
CA GLU A 65 -17.63 2.49 -2.40
C GLU A 65 -17.72 3.47 -3.56
N THR A 66 -17.05 4.60 -3.43
CA THR A 66 -16.80 5.55 -4.52
C THR A 66 -15.30 5.81 -4.61
N TYR A 67 -14.71 5.63 -5.78
CA TYR A 67 -13.29 5.89 -6.00
C TYR A 67 -13.03 7.36 -6.34
N LEU A 68 -12.09 7.94 -5.62
CA LEU A 68 -11.48 9.22 -5.95
C LEU A 68 -10.34 8.95 -6.93
N ARG A 69 -10.38 9.63 -8.08
CA ARG A 69 -9.45 9.42 -9.19
C ARG A 69 -8.44 10.56 -9.28
N ASP A 70 -7.24 10.27 -9.79
CA ASP A 70 -6.26 11.28 -10.17
C ASP A 70 -6.56 11.91 -11.54
N GLU A 71 -5.67 12.78 -12.02
CA GLU A 71 -5.80 13.48 -13.30
C GLU A 71 -5.76 12.50 -14.50
N GLU A 72 -5.09 11.36 -14.33
CA GLU A 72 -5.04 10.28 -15.31
C GLU A 72 -6.26 9.33 -15.22
N GLY A 73 -7.20 9.60 -14.31
CA GLY A 73 -8.42 8.82 -14.11
C GLY A 73 -8.24 7.53 -13.31
N LYS A 74 -7.06 7.30 -12.72
CA LYS A 74 -6.77 6.10 -11.93
C LYS A 74 -7.29 6.26 -10.50
N PRO A 75 -7.90 5.22 -9.90
CA PRO A 75 -8.29 5.24 -8.50
C PRO A 75 -7.08 5.48 -7.59
N LYS A 76 -7.14 6.52 -6.76
CA LYS A 76 -6.09 6.90 -5.80
C LYS A 76 -6.54 6.76 -4.34
N ALA A 77 -7.85 6.85 -4.10
CA ALA A 77 -8.46 6.62 -2.79
C ALA A 77 -9.91 6.13 -2.97
N SER A 78 -10.52 5.64 -1.89
CA SER A 78 -11.93 5.27 -1.87
C SER A 78 -12.65 5.91 -0.68
N ILE A 79 -13.92 6.23 -0.88
CA ILE A 79 -14.87 6.62 0.17
C ILE A 79 -15.88 5.49 0.29
N PHE A 80 -16.04 4.93 1.49
CA PHE A 80 -17.13 4.02 1.81
C PHE A 80 -18.24 4.80 2.50
N SER A 81 -19.47 4.67 2.00
CA SER A 81 -20.61 5.45 2.47
C SER A 81 -21.84 4.57 2.75
N PHE A 82 -22.72 5.08 3.59
CA PHE A 82 -24.02 4.48 3.89
C PHE A 82 -25.13 5.51 3.66
N ALA A 83 -26.20 5.10 2.99
CA ALA A 83 -27.40 5.88 2.78
C ALA A 83 -28.62 5.10 3.29
N TYR A 84 -29.49 5.79 4.03
CA TYR A 84 -30.74 5.22 4.55
C TYR A 84 -31.90 6.03 3.97
N LEU A 85 -32.69 5.41 3.10
CA LEU A 85 -33.82 6.05 2.46
C LEU A 85 -35.12 5.44 2.96
N ARG A 86 -35.99 6.27 3.54
CA ARG A 86 -37.34 5.85 3.94
C ARG A 86 -38.17 5.49 2.70
N THR A 87 -38.87 4.37 2.73
CA THR A 87 -39.62 3.83 1.57
C THR A 87 -41.13 3.81 1.74
N ASP A 88 -41.64 4.12 2.93
CA ASP A 88 -43.07 4.11 3.26
C ASP A 88 -43.69 5.52 3.34
N THR A 89 -43.17 6.46 2.57
CA THR A 89 -43.78 7.78 2.35
C THR A 89 -44.76 7.71 1.18
N ASN A 90 -46.02 8.10 1.39
CA ASN A 90 -46.93 8.37 0.27
C ASN A 90 -46.38 9.60 -0.49
N GLY A 91 -46.15 9.44 -1.79
CA GLY A 91 -45.69 10.54 -2.66
C GLY A 91 -46.73 11.64 -2.82
#